data_AF-A0A2D6A7W2-F1
#
_entry.id   AF-A0A2D6A7W2-F1
#
_cell.length_a   1.000
_cell.length_b   1.000
_cell.length_c   1.000
_cell.angle_alpha   90.00
_cell.angle_beta   90.00
_cell.angle_gamma   90.00
#
_symmetry.space_group_name_H-M   'P 1'
#
loop_
_entity.id
_entity.type
_entity.pdbx_description
1 polymer ?
#
loop_
_entity_poly.entity_id
_entity_poly.type
_entity_poly.pdbx_seq_one_letter_code
_entity_poly.pdbx_strand_id
1 'polypeptide(L)'
;MAKRKLAFPLLVALALPAFFAGCTKSGDLSTPFIVLKTEPANNGRIFLNQKVQITFTNEIDLTTANFNSVAFFVFDAQGNPLSEQVVGKFQYGKNTDDVEDQRILEFIPRLPSNDTYSNGGFKPARRYRVSLIGTTNQANPTLRDKTGRPLSVNSPIQTLEFQTASGSTPQELFLDREIGGPRVSNLQIGPLVGTRVSLNRMGGVPVELRIDFNQPLNPHSTNVPLRQDLDPRQGLRRNKGKIFIEYDDVELGKRRWIPTDVEMPRNDLTGATVVLRPDGVLPNSADVRIIIEAELQDISGESNVKDASYNRIIGAFKTETAYEAQWDAVIMDFETNDLADPEAAFRDPVATVTDGVVRAAFDFQGLQTPFDYGPTTKEVILSTDFTTVVPRNGPPIAVTGGVFSFHNIEIPKGVTVRGVGTNPMVWLATGEVLVDGHLHVNGGDGGQVDTLNAANFPTAGGIGVCTGGNGGKASQSVTSSTQQGEHGYGPNQRPNRGGVGGRLSCQGSKGSGGGGGSQATTGDPDYYSKKTTPENGVGGPGSSSSGPTAGGAPGPKVFEDELDDNDFWGRHVDPQGNVTFGELNS
;
A
#
# COMPACT_ATOMS: atom_id res chain seq x y z
N MET A 1 -46.88 -35.83 -20.16
CA MET A 1 -47.19 -36.80 -21.24
C MET A 1 -45.89 -37.41 -21.73
N ALA A 2 -45.68 -38.69 -21.43
CA ALA A 2 -44.52 -39.47 -21.80
C ALA A 2 -44.64 -39.99 -23.25
N LYS A 3 -43.55 -40.00 -24.01
CA LYS A 3 -43.40 -40.78 -25.26
C LYS A 3 -41.99 -41.37 -25.26
N ARG A 4 -41.84 -42.66 -24.92
CA ARG A 4 -41.85 -43.86 -25.79
C ARG A 4 -40.65 -43.95 -26.75
N LYS A 5 -39.87 -45.00 -26.49
CA LYS A 5 -38.78 -45.61 -27.27
C LYS A 5 -39.21 -45.98 -28.70
N LEU A 6 -38.27 -45.89 -29.64
CA LEU A 6 -38.19 -46.78 -30.80
C LEU A 6 -36.74 -47.29 -30.93
N ALA A 7 -36.60 -48.56 -31.30
CA ALA A 7 -35.38 -49.32 -31.42
C ALA A 7 -35.24 -49.89 -32.86
N PHE A 8 -34.05 -50.48 -33.13
CA PHE A 8 -33.60 -51.32 -34.28
C PHE A 8 -32.85 -50.62 -35.43
N PRO A 9 -31.86 -51.29 -36.09
CA PRO A 9 -30.89 -52.28 -35.59
C PRO A 9 -29.42 -52.09 -36.03
N LEU A 10 -28.59 -52.85 -35.30
CA LEU A 10 -27.18 -53.21 -35.50
C LEU A 10 -26.97 -54.01 -36.80
N LEU A 11 -25.96 -53.66 -37.61
CA LEU A 11 -25.35 -54.54 -38.61
C LEU A 11 -23.83 -54.60 -38.36
N VAL A 12 -23.36 -55.80 -38.04
CA VAL A 12 -21.95 -56.17 -37.86
C VAL A 12 -21.39 -56.57 -39.24
N ALA A 13 -20.24 -56.02 -39.62
CA ALA A 13 -19.41 -56.58 -40.68
C ALA A 13 -17.93 -56.47 -40.30
N LEU A 14 -17.33 -57.65 -40.12
CA LEU A 14 -15.91 -57.93 -39.90
C LEU A 14 -15.15 -57.74 -41.22
N ALA A 15 -13.97 -57.08 -41.22
CA ALA A 15 -12.96 -57.25 -42.26
C ALA A 15 -11.54 -57.04 -41.72
N LEU A 16 -10.66 -57.98 -42.08
CA LEU A 16 -9.26 -58.21 -41.67
C LEU A 16 -8.28 -57.05 -41.95
N PRO A 17 -7.11 -57.02 -41.26
CA PRO A 17 -6.06 -56.03 -41.47
C PRO A 17 -5.17 -56.42 -42.67
N ALA A 18 -5.06 -55.53 -43.66
CA ALA A 18 -4.04 -55.63 -44.71
C ALA A 18 -2.78 -54.88 -44.29
N PHE A 19 -1.71 -55.64 -44.06
CA PHE A 19 -0.33 -55.14 -44.06
C PHE A 19 -0.02 -54.54 -45.44
N PHE A 20 0.03 -53.22 -45.53
CA PHE A 20 0.75 -52.53 -46.60
C PHE A 20 2.01 -51.92 -46.00
N ALA A 21 3.12 -52.63 -46.19
CA ALA A 21 4.45 -52.05 -46.21
C ALA A 21 4.54 -51.11 -47.42
N GLY A 22 4.10 -49.87 -47.22
CA GLY A 22 4.30 -48.78 -48.16
C GLY A 22 5.70 -48.22 -47.98
N CYS A 23 6.64 -48.64 -48.83
CA CYS A 23 7.84 -47.86 -49.11
C CYS A 23 7.41 -46.49 -49.66
N THR A 24 7.32 -45.49 -48.81
CA THR A 24 7.31 -44.10 -49.27
C THR A 24 8.72 -43.77 -49.72
N LYS A 25 8.84 -43.58 -51.04
CA LYS A 25 10.00 -43.06 -51.75
C LYS A 25 10.66 -41.92 -50.96
N SER A 26 11.86 -42.19 -50.49
CA SER A 26 12.94 -41.23 -50.35
C SER A 26 13.07 -40.46 -51.67
N GLY A 27 12.62 -39.22 -51.64
CA GLY A 27 12.61 -38.34 -52.80
C GLY A 27 12.37 -36.89 -52.38
N ASP A 28 12.92 -36.48 -51.25
CA ASP A 28 13.05 -35.07 -50.94
C ASP A 28 14.42 -34.64 -51.48
N LEU A 29 14.45 -34.17 -52.73
CA LEU A 29 15.54 -33.30 -53.23
C LEU A 29 15.41 -31.92 -52.55
N SER A 30 15.26 -31.93 -51.23
CA SER A 30 15.19 -30.76 -50.39
C SER A 30 16.61 -30.20 -50.34
N THR A 31 16.78 -28.98 -50.84
CA THR A 31 17.97 -28.19 -50.52
C THR A 31 18.16 -28.21 -49.00
N PRO A 32 19.36 -28.55 -48.50
CA PRO A 32 19.60 -28.59 -47.07
C PRO A 32 19.43 -27.18 -46.50
N PHE A 33 18.79 -27.05 -45.33
CA PHE A 33 18.68 -25.76 -44.65
C PHE A 33 20.07 -25.35 -44.14
N ILE A 34 20.71 -24.41 -44.83
CA ILE A 34 22.05 -23.90 -44.53
C ILE A 34 22.08 -22.38 -44.57
N VAL A 35 23.08 -21.79 -43.94
CA VAL A 35 23.38 -20.35 -44.06
C VAL A 35 24.19 -20.10 -45.32
N LEU A 36 23.74 -19.14 -46.13
CA LEU A 36 24.40 -18.68 -47.36
C LEU A 36 25.31 -17.48 -47.12
N LYS A 37 24.84 -16.53 -46.29
CA LYS A 37 25.51 -15.24 -46.10
C LYS A 37 25.19 -14.69 -44.71
N THR A 38 26.12 -13.94 -44.15
CA THR A 38 25.89 -13.11 -42.97
C THR A 38 26.31 -11.68 -43.24
N GLU A 39 25.60 -10.74 -42.64
CA GLU A 39 25.97 -9.33 -42.55
C GLU A 39 25.87 -8.91 -41.07
N PRO A 40 26.96 -8.50 -40.43
CA PRO A 40 28.31 -8.35 -40.98
C PRO A 40 28.91 -9.69 -41.45
N ALA A 41 29.92 -9.60 -42.31
CA ALA A 41 30.76 -10.75 -42.62
C ALA A 41 31.47 -11.24 -41.34
N ASN A 42 31.89 -12.50 -41.32
CA ASN A 42 32.62 -13.07 -40.19
C ASN A 42 33.90 -12.28 -39.88
N ASN A 43 34.14 -11.98 -38.60
CA ASN A 43 35.14 -11.05 -38.06
C ASN A 43 34.95 -9.57 -38.48
N GLY A 44 33.76 -9.21 -38.96
CA GLY A 44 33.44 -7.84 -39.35
C GLY A 44 33.32 -6.88 -38.15
N ARG A 45 33.18 -5.60 -38.46
CA ARG A 45 32.89 -4.53 -37.50
C ARG A 45 31.49 -3.97 -37.72
N ILE A 46 30.79 -3.65 -36.64
CA ILE A 46 29.48 -3.02 -36.69
C ILE A 46 29.32 -1.89 -35.67
N PHE A 47 28.48 -0.92 -36.00
CA PHE A 47 27.97 0.09 -35.08
C PHE A 47 26.87 -0.49 -34.18
N LEU A 48 26.60 0.16 -33.06
CA LEU A 48 25.68 -0.35 -32.03
C LEU A 48 24.21 -0.38 -32.48
N ASN A 49 23.85 0.43 -33.48
CA ASN A 49 22.53 0.49 -34.11
C ASN A 49 22.45 -0.28 -35.45
N GLN A 50 23.49 -1.04 -35.81
CA GLN A 50 23.43 -1.91 -36.99
C GLN A 50 22.76 -3.24 -36.67
N LYS A 51 22.06 -3.76 -37.68
CA LYS A 51 21.34 -5.03 -37.60
C LYS A 51 22.30 -6.16 -37.96
N VAL A 52 21.99 -7.38 -37.52
CA VAL A 52 22.67 -8.59 -38.00
C VAL A 52 21.71 -9.35 -38.90
N GLN A 53 22.09 -9.60 -40.15
CA GLN A 53 21.31 -10.35 -41.11
C GLN A 53 21.98 -11.69 -41.43
N ILE A 54 21.17 -12.75 -41.51
CA ILE A 54 21.61 -14.11 -41.83
C ILE A 54 20.68 -14.63 -42.92
N THR A 55 21.24 -14.89 -44.10
CA THR A 55 20.50 -15.39 -45.26
C THR A 55 20.63 -16.91 -45.33
N PHE A 56 19.51 -17.60 -45.51
CA PHE A 56 19.44 -19.05 -45.59
C PHE A 56 18.99 -19.53 -46.97
N THR A 57 19.15 -20.81 -47.25
CA THR A 57 18.64 -21.46 -48.47
C THR A 57 17.12 -21.58 -48.52
N ASN A 58 16.48 -21.70 -47.35
CA ASN A 58 15.05 -22.00 -47.22
C ASN A 58 14.38 -20.95 -46.31
N GLU A 59 13.07 -20.82 -46.43
CA GLU A 59 12.27 -19.92 -45.58
C GLU A 59 12.31 -20.35 -44.12
N ILE A 60 12.52 -19.39 -43.24
CA ILE A 60 12.75 -19.61 -41.81
C ILE A 60 11.41 -19.61 -41.07
N ASP A 61 11.25 -20.54 -40.13
CA ASP A 61 10.19 -20.45 -39.14
C ASP A 61 10.62 -19.48 -38.02
N LEU A 62 10.13 -18.24 -38.07
CA LEU A 62 10.50 -17.19 -37.14
C LEU A 62 10.12 -17.53 -35.68
N THR A 63 9.13 -18.40 -35.46
CA THR A 63 8.76 -18.83 -34.10
C THR A 63 9.86 -19.66 -33.42
N THR A 64 10.75 -20.25 -34.23
CA THR A 64 11.91 -20.99 -33.74
C THR A 64 13.15 -20.12 -33.53
N ALA A 65 13.13 -18.85 -33.96
CA ALA A 65 14.23 -17.91 -33.81
C ALA A 65 14.13 -17.16 -32.47
N ASN A 66 14.94 -17.56 -31.49
CA ASN A 66 15.02 -16.92 -30.18
C ASN A 66 16.45 -17.05 -29.62
N PHE A 67 16.72 -16.48 -28.45
CA PHE A 67 18.07 -16.49 -27.85
C PHE A 67 18.59 -17.88 -27.47
N ASN A 68 17.74 -18.90 -27.46
CA ASN A 68 18.16 -20.28 -27.23
C ASN A 68 18.51 -21.03 -28.53
N SER A 69 18.05 -20.56 -29.69
CA SER A 69 18.41 -21.13 -31.00
C SER A 69 19.43 -20.29 -31.77
N VAL A 70 19.50 -18.99 -31.46
CA VAL A 70 20.50 -18.03 -31.93
C VAL A 70 21.17 -17.43 -30.69
N ALA A 71 22.22 -18.10 -30.22
CA ALA A 71 22.87 -17.78 -28.96
C ALA A 71 23.98 -16.74 -29.16
N PHE A 72 23.99 -15.70 -28.32
CA PHE A 72 25.03 -14.68 -28.31
C PHE A 72 25.98 -14.93 -27.14
N PHE A 73 27.28 -14.97 -27.43
CA PHE A 73 28.35 -14.98 -26.44
C PHE A 73 29.13 -13.67 -26.55
N VAL A 74 29.32 -12.99 -25.41
CA VAL A 74 29.96 -11.67 -25.35
C VAL A 74 31.36 -11.82 -24.77
N PHE A 75 32.31 -11.14 -25.38
CA PHE A 75 33.69 -11.10 -24.95
C PHE A 75 34.18 -9.65 -24.86
N ASP A 76 35.14 -9.40 -23.99
CA ASP A 76 35.90 -8.16 -23.98
C ASP A 76 36.85 -8.06 -25.20
N ALA A 77 37.56 -6.94 -25.31
CA ALA A 77 38.51 -6.71 -26.39
C ALA A 77 39.72 -7.68 -26.36
N GLN A 78 40.01 -8.27 -25.21
CA GLN A 78 41.10 -9.24 -24.99
C GLN A 78 40.64 -10.68 -25.26
N GLY A 79 39.35 -10.90 -25.50
CA GLY A 79 38.75 -12.20 -25.79
C GLY A 79 38.30 -12.98 -24.56
N ASN A 80 38.26 -12.37 -23.37
CA ASN A 80 37.71 -13.01 -22.17
C ASN A 80 36.18 -12.97 -22.21
N PRO A 81 35.49 -14.05 -21.80
CA PRO A 81 34.03 -14.08 -21.79
C PRO A 81 33.47 -13.13 -20.73
N LEU A 82 32.41 -12.41 -21.08
CA LEU A 82 31.68 -11.51 -20.20
C LEU A 82 30.28 -12.05 -19.95
N SER A 83 29.80 -11.95 -18.70
CA SER A 83 28.43 -12.30 -18.34
C SER A 83 27.44 -11.18 -18.68
N GLU A 84 27.43 -10.76 -19.95
CA GLU A 84 26.53 -9.74 -20.47
C GLU A 84 25.46 -10.40 -21.35
N GLN A 85 24.21 -9.96 -21.19
CA GLN A 85 23.11 -10.42 -22.04
C GLN A 85 22.92 -9.47 -23.22
N VAL A 86 22.64 -10.05 -24.39
CA VAL A 86 22.22 -9.32 -25.59
C VAL A 86 20.71 -9.16 -25.58
N VAL A 87 20.24 -7.96 -25.88
CA VAL A 87 18.81 -7.63 -25.92
C VAL A 87 18.44 -7.09 -27.29
N GLY A 88 17.37 -7.60 -27.87
CA GLY A 88 16.90 -7.20 -29.20
C GLY A 88 15.73 -8.06 -29.64
N LYS A 89 15.39 -7.97 -30.93
CA LYS A 89 14.31 -8.74 -31.53
C LYS A 89 14.75 -9.41 -32.82
N PHE A 90 14.18 -10.58 -33.09
CA PHE A 90 14.29 -11.27 -34.36
C PHE A 90 13.09 -10.94 -35.24
N GLN A 91 13.32 -10.72 -36.52
CA GLN A 91 12.28 -10.52 -37.52
C GLN A 91 12.76 -11.00 -38.89
N TYR A 92 11.86 -11.04 -39.87
CA TYR A 92 12.25 -11.22 -41.25
C TYR A 92 13.00 -9.98 -41.75
N GLY A 93 14.10 -10.23 -42.47
CA GLY A 93 14.88 -9.20 -43.12
C GLY A 93 14.26 -8.77 -44.45
N LYS A 94 14.90 -7.80 -45.09
CA LYS A 94 14.55 -7.35 -46.43
C LYS A 94 15.66 -7.70 -47.42
N ASN A 95 15.28 -8.02 -48.65
CA ASN A 95 16.20 -8.27 -49.75
C ASN A 95 16.76 -6.96 -50.34
N THR A 96 17.53 -7.06 -51.42
CA THR A 96 18.13 -5.90 -52.11
C THR A 96 17.12 -4.92 -52.69
N ASP A 97 15.87 -5.35 -52.89
CA ASP A 97 14.78 -4.51 -53.42
C ASP A 97 13.91 -3.93 -52.28
N ASP A 98 14.38 -3.99 -51.02
CA ASP A 98 13.68 -3.55 -49.82
C ASP A 98 12.33 -4.27 -49.56
N VAL A 99 12.18 -5.47 -50.13
CA VAL A 99 11.02 -6.35 -49.91
C VAL A 99 11.34 -7.38 -48.84
N GLU A 100 10.40 -7.66 -47.93
CA GLU A 100 10.55 -8.70 -46.91
C GLU A 100 10.87 -10.05 -47.56
N ASP A 101 11.94 -10.70 -47.08
CA ASP A 101 12.37 -12.03 -47.51
C ASP A 101 12.48 -12.95 -46.30
N GLN A 102 11.64 -13.99 -46.28
CA GLN A 102 11.53 -14.94 -45.18
C GLN A 102 12.71 -15.91 -45.10
N ARG A 103 13.65 -15.85 -46.04
CA ARG A 103 14.96 -16.52 -45.98
C ARG A 103 16.01 -15.69 -45.26
N ILE A 104 15.71 -14.45 -44.89
CA ILE A 104 16.62 -13.56 -44.17
C ILE A 104 16.13 -13.44 -42.72
N LEU A 105 16.94 -13.90 -41.77
CA LEU A 105 16.74 -13.62 -40.35
C LEU A 105 17.47 -12.32 -40.03
N GLU A 106 16.75 -11.36 -39.48
CA GLU A 106 17.29 -10.08 -39.04
C GLU A 106 17.19 -9.97 -37.51
N PHE A 107 18.33 -9.75 -36.86
CA PHE A 107 18.39 -9.36 -35.46
C PHE A 107 18.56 -7.84 -35.36
N ILE A 108 17.61 -7.19 -34.68
CA ILE A 108 17.66 -5.76 -34.39
C ILE A 108 18.06 -5.57 -32.92
N PRO A 109 19.24 -5.00 -32.64
CA PRO A 109 19.63 -4.69 -31.27
C PRO A 109 18.72 -3.60 -30.71
N ARG A 110 18.39 -3.71 -29.41
CA ARG A 110 17.74 -2.63 -28.69
C ARG A 110 18.70 -1.44 -28.58
N LEU A 111 18.25 -0.23 -28.88
CA LEU A 111 19.07 0.97 -28.66
C LEU A 111 19.27 1.23 -27.16
N PRO A 112 20.44 1.75 -26.75
CA PRO A 112 20.66 2.10 -25.35
C PRO A 112 19.73 3.22 -24.88
N SER A 113 19.55 3.31 -23.57
CA SER A 113 18.72 4.32 -22.90
C SER A 113 19.44 5.01 -21.73
N ASN A 114 20.77 4.94 -21.67
CA ASN A 114 21.58 5.55 -20.63
C ASN A 114 22.83 6.24 -21.21
N ASP A 115 23.41 7.16 -20.44
CA ASP A 115 24.53 8.03 -20.83
C ASP A 115 25.80 7.26 -21.22
N THR A 116 25.97 6.05 -20.70
CA THR A 116 27.15 5.19 -20.95
C THR A 116 26.94 4.17 -22.06
N TYR A 117 25.76 4.16 -22.70
CA TYR A 117 25.36 3.21 -23.74
C TYR A 117 25.50 1.72 -23.36
N SER A 118 25.53 1.42 -22.06
CA SER A 118 25.87 0.11 -21.52
C SER A 118 24.67 -0.84 -21.37
N ASN A 119 23.46 -0.34 -21.57
CA ASN A 119 22.21 -1.10 -21.49
C ASN A 119 21.55 -1.38 -22.85
N GLY A 120 22.25 -1.07 -23.95
CA GLY A 120 21.84 -1.43 -25.30
C GLY A 120 22.01 -2.92 -25.60
N GLY A 121 21.45 -3.37 -26.72
CA GLY A 121 21.60 -4.74 -27.23
C GLY A 121 23.04 -5.07 -27.59
N PHE A 122 23.70 -4.12 -28.26
CA PHE A 122 25.13 -4.13 -28.48
C PHE A 122 25.79 -3.06 -27.61
N LYS A 123 26.95 -3.40 -27.04
CA LYS A 123 27.72 -2.51 -26.17
C LYS A 123 29.04 -2.10 -26.83
N PRO A 124 29.58 -0.92 -26.51
CA PRO A 124 30.86 -0.46 -27.04
C PRO A 124 32.01 -1.44 -26.75
N ALA A 125 32.95 -1.56 -27.70
CA ALA A 125 34.19 -2.31 -27.55
C ALA A 125 33.99 -3.75 -27.04
N ARG A 126 33.10 -4.50 -27.71
CA ARG A 126 32.85 -5.91 -27.44
C ARG A 126 33.13 -6.75 -28.68
N ARG A 127 33.49 -8.00 -28.46
CA ARG A 127 33.43 -9.05 -29.49
C ARG A 127 32.24 -9.95 -29.20
N TYR A 128 31.40 -10.17 -30.20
CA TYR A 128 30.26 -11.06 -30.13
C TYR A 128 30.52 -12.30 -30.97
N ARG A 129 30.17 -13.47 -30.43
CA ARG A 129 30.06 -14.71 -31.19
C ARG A 129 28.60 -15.14 -31.16
N VAL A 130 27.98 -15.21 -32.32
CA VAL A 130 26.63 -15.73 -32.53
C VAL A 130 26.76 -17.19 -32.94
N SER A 131 26.09 -18.09 -32.22
CA SER A 131 26.02 -19.51 -32.54
C SER A 131 24.61 -19.88 -32.98
N LEU A 132 24.50 -20.50 -34.14
CA LEU A 132 23.24 -20.99 -34.70
C LEU A 132 23.08 -22.46 -34.37
N ILE A 133 22.09 -22.78 -33.55
CA ILE A 133 21.90 -24.12 -33.01
C ILE A 133 21.02 -24.94 -33.97
N GLY A 134 21.65 -25.91 -34.63
CA GLY A 134 21.05 -26.83 -35.59
C GLY A 134 21.06 -28.28 -35.10
N THR A 135 20.27 -28.61 -34.06
CA THR A 135 20.21 -29.99 -33.55
C THR A 135 19.03 -30.78 -34.14
N THR A 136 19.20 -32.09 -34.30
CA THR A 136 18.13 -32.97 -34.78
C THR A 136 17.10 -33.31 -33.70
N ASN A 137 17.39 -33.06 -32.42
CA ASN A 137 16.48 -33.31 -31.31
C ASN A 137 15.42 -32.21 -31.18
N GLN A 138 14.14 -32.58 -31.30
CA GLN A 138 13.03 -31.63 -31.13
C GLN A 138 12.89 -31.06 -29.71
N ALA A 139 13.50 -31.71 -28.71
CA ALA A 139 13.49 -31.23 -27.32
C ALA A 139 14.41 -30.02 -27.07
N ASN A 140 15.38 -29.76 -27.95
CA ASN A 140 16.33 -28.66 -27.81
C ASN A 140 15.89 -27.47 -28.68
N PRO A 141 15.99 -26.23 -28.17
CA PRO A 141 15.72 -25.03 -28.95
C PRO A 141 16.66 -24.99 -30.16
N THR A 142 16.07 -25.11 -31.35
CA THR A 142 16.78 -25.29 -32.62
C THR A 142 16.15 -24.40 -33.65
N LEU A 143 16.97 -23.71 -34.46
CA LEU A 143 16.49 -22.92 -35.57
C LEU A 143 16.03 -23.83 -36.71
N ARG A 144 14.81 -23.61 -37.22
CA ARG A 144 14.20 -24.44 -38.26
C ARG A 144 13.73 -23.63 -39.47
N ASP A 145 13.66 -24.32 -40.60
CA ASP A 145 12.88 -23.85 -41.74
C ASP A 145 11.37 -24.06 -41.50
N LYS A 146 10.52 -23.46 -42.35
CA LYS A 146 9.06 -23.63 -42.28
C LYS A 146 8.55 -25.06 -42.47
N THR A 147 9.39 -25.95 -43.00
CA THR A 147 9.05 -27.37 -43.15
C THR A 147 9.48 -28.19 -41.92
N GLY A 148 10.04 -27.53 -40.89
CA GLY A 148 10.46 -28.13 -39.63
C GLY A 148 11.88 -28.70 -39.67
N ARG A 149 12.65 -28.53 -40.75
CA ARG A 149 14.01 -29.05 -40.87
C ARG A 149 14.97 -28.21 -40.04
N PRO A 150 15.85 -28.83 -39.21
CA PRO A 150 16.84 -28.10 -38.43
C PRO A 150 17.96 -27.58 -39.33
N LEU A 151 18.68 -26.56 -38.87
CA LEU A 151 19.90 -26.09 -39.54
C LEU A 151 20.88 -27.27 -39.69
N SER A 152 21.34 -27.50 -40.91
CA SER A 152 22.21 -28.63 -41.24
C SER A 152 23.56 -28.52 -40.52
N VAL A 153 24.03 -29.65 -39.98
CA VAL A 153 25.39 -29.79 -39.41
C VAL A 153 26.51 -29.55 -40.43
N ASN A 154 26.18 -29.54 -41.72
CA ASN A 154 27.11 -29.21 -42.80
C ASN A 154 26.95 -27.76 -43.30
N SER A 155 26.19 -26.91 -42.60
CA SER A 155 26.12 -25.48 -42.91
C SER A 155 27.53 -24.89 -42.85
N PRO A 156 27.99 -24.15 -43.89
CA PRO A 156 29.33 -23.59 -43.93
C PRO A 156 29.53 -22.52 -42.86
N ILE A 157 28.44 -21.89 -42.42
CA ILE A 157 28.42 -20.92 -41.32
C ILE A 157 27.48 -21.48 -40.24
N GLN A 158 28.06 -21.81 -39.09
CA GLN A 158 27.34 -22.15 -37.85
C GLN A 158 27.59 -21.12 -36.75
N THR A 159 28.70 -20.40 -36.86
CA THR A 159 29.08 -19.33 -35.95
C THR A 159 29.46 -18.09 -36.73
N LEU A 160 29.03 -16.93 -36.24
CA LEU A 160 29.39 -15.61 -36.75
C LEU A 160 30.08 -14.84 -35.63
N GLU A 161 31.29 -14.35 -35.87
CA GLU A 161 31.96 -13.40 -34.97
C GLU A 161 31.94 -11.99 -35.56
N PHE A 162 31.77 -10.98 -34.72
CA PHE A 162 31.95 -9.58 -35.09
C PHE A 162 32.37 -8.74 -33.88
N GLN A 163 32.90 -7.55 -34.16
CA GLN A 163 33.29 -6.57 -33.14
C GLN A 163 32.39 -5.34 -33.24
N THR A 164 31.99 -4.80 -32.11
CA THR A 164 31.29 -3.51 -32.08
C THR A 164 32.26 -2.35 -32.08
N ALA A 165 31.79 -1.20 -32.57
CA ALA A 165 32.51 0.05 -32.53
C ALA A 165 32.99 0.39 -31.10
N SER A 166 34.14 1.04 -31.01
CA SER A 166 34.77 1.52 -29.77
C SER A 166 34.86 3.04 -29.81
N GLY A 167 34.58 3.69 -28.69
CA GLY A 167 34.58 5.14 -28.59
C GLY A 167 33.83 5.62 -27.36
N SER A 168 33.77 6.93 -27.20
CA SER A 168 32.98 7.59 -26.14
C SER A 168 31.95 8.56 -26.69
N THR A 169 32.01 8.86 -27.99
CA THR A 169 31.09 9.80 -28.65
C THR A 169 30.03 9.07 -29.48
N PRO A 170 28.82 9.65 -29.63
CA PRO A 170 27.78 9.08 -30.48
C PRO A 170 28.25 8.76 -31.92
N GLN A 171 29.03 9.66 -32.54
CA GLN A 171 29.50 9.55 -33.91
C GLN A 171 30.47 8.38 -34.13
N GLU A 172 31.18 7.96 -33.08
CA GLU A 172 32.06 6.79 -33.13
C GLU A 172 31.28 5.48 -32.95
N LEU A 173 30.14 5.52 -32.24
CA LEU A 173 29.42 4.33 -31.78
C LEU A 173 28.22 3.97 -32.64
N PHE A 174 27.59 4.94 -33.28
CA PHE A 174 26.37 4.75 -34.06
C PHE A 174 26.56 5.15 -35.51
N LEU A 175 25.93 4.39 -36.40
CA LEU A 175 25.85 4.73 -37.81
C LEU A 175 24.73 5.75 -38.00
N ASP A 176 25.05 6.90 -38.55
CA ASP A 176 24.05 7.83 -39.04
C ASP A 176 23.34 7.25 -40.27
N ARG A 177 22.00 7.29 -40.23
CA ARG A 177 21.14 6.75 -41.29
C ARG A 177 20.36 7.83 -42.02
N GLU A 178 20.25 9.02 -41.45
CA GLU A 178 19.38 10.08 -41.93
C GLU A 178 20.12 11.41 -41.81
N ILE A 179 20.30 12.10 -42.92
CA ILE A 179 21.11 13.32 -42.94
C ILE A 179 20.43 14.43 -42.12
N GLY A 180 21.17 15.02 -41.19
CA GLY A 180 20.73 16.13 -40.35
C GLY A 180 20.05 15.69 -39.07
N GLY A 181 19.92 16.63 -38.13
CA GLY A 181 19.38 16.34 -36.81
C GLY A 181 17.91 15.91 -36.78
N PRO A 182 17.41 15.49 -35.59
CA PRO A 182 16.07 14.95 -35.42
C PRO A 182 14.97 15.90 -35.90
N ARG A 183 13.96 15.36 -36.60
CA ARG A 183 12.77 16.12 -37.02
C ARG A 183 11.51 15.57 -36.34
N VAL A 184 10.62 16.49 -35.97
CA VAL A 184 9.30 16.13 -35.45
C VAL A 184 8.44 15.60 -36.59
N SER A 185 7.92 14.40 -36.45
CA SER A 185 7.02 13.76 -37.41
C SER A 185 5.55 13.87 -37.01
N ASN A 186 5.27 13.94 -35.71
CA ASN A 186 3.92 14.07 -35.19
C ASN A 186 3.92 14.73 -33.80
N LEU A 187 2.86 15.46 -33.49
CA LEU A 187 2.67 16.18 -32.24
C LEU A 187 1.24 16.00 -31.76
N GLN A 188 1.07 15.51 -30.54
CA GLN A 188 -0.23 15.29 -29.91
C GLN A 188 -0.23 15.87 -28.50
N ILE A 189 -1.34 16.49 -28.12
CA ILE A 189 -1.55 17.03 -26.78
C ILE A 189 -2.96 16.72 -26.30
N GLY A 190 -3.09 16.35 -25.02
CA GLY A 190 -4.38 16.16 -24.38
C GLY A 190 -4.24 16.02 -22.86
N PRO A 191 -5.36 15.97 -22.13
CA PRO A 191 -6.73 16.05 -22.64
C PRO A 191 -7.12 17.48 -23.04
N LEU A 192 -8.06 17.58 -23.98
CA LEU A 192 -8.65 18.83 -24.40
C LEU A 192 -10.00 19.05 -23.73
N VAL A 193 -10.26 20.28 -23.28
CA VAL A 193 -11.57 20.77 -22.87
C VAL A 193 -12.02 21.80 -23.90
N GLY A 194 -12.92 21.37 -24.78
CA GLY A 194 -13.22 22.08 -26.02
C GLY A 194 -12.00 22.11 -26.94
N THR A 195 -11.50 23.31 -27.25
CA THR A 195 -10.30 23.53 -28.08
C THR A 195 -9.05 23.88 -27.27
N ARG A 196 -9.14 23.84 -25.93
CA ARG A 196 -8.08 24.23 -25.02
C ARG A 196 -7.55 23.02 -24.26
N VAL A 197 -6.31 23.09 -23.81
CA VAL A 197 -5.69 22.04 -23.00
C VAL A 197 -6.12 22.20 -21.55
N SER A 198 -6.43 21.08 -20.90
CA SER A 198 -6.75 21.04 -19.48
C SER A 198 -5.65 21.65 -18.62
N LEU A 199 -6.00 22.18 -17.44
CA LEU A 199 -5.03 22.81 -16.53
C LEU A 199 -4.16 21.82 -15.77
N ASN A 200 -4.24 20.51 -16.04
CA ASN A 200 -3.47 19.49 -15.31
C ASN A 200 -3.75 19.55 -13.78
N ARG A 201 -5.03 19.65 -13.40
CA ARG A 201 -5.45 19.76 -12.00
C ARG A 201 -5.26 18.43 -11.27
N MET A 202 -4.91 18.49 -9.98
CA MET A 202 -4.88 17.32 -9.10
C MET A 202 -6.19 16.53 -9.18
N GLY A 203 -6.10 15.21 -9.35
CA GLY A 203 -7.25 14.31 -9.49
C GLY A 203 -7.91 14.30 -10.88
N GLY A 204 -7.48 15.17 -11.81
CA GLY A 204 -7.90 15.15 -13.21
C GLY A 204 -7.12 14.13 -14.06
N VAL A 205 -7.52 13.98 -15.32
CA VAL A 205 -6.71 13.24 -16.31
C VAL A 205 -5.42 14.03 -16.58
N PRO A 206 -4.22 13.43 -16.40
CA PRO A 206 -2.96 14.13 -16.59
C PRO A 206 -2.80 14.68 -18.00
N VAL A 207 -2.20 15.87 -18.11
CA VAL A 207 -1.83 16.43 -19.41
C VAL A 207 -0.58 15.72 -19.92
N GLU A 208 -0.66 15.20 -21.14
CA GLU A 208 0.45 14.59 -21.85
C GLU A 208 0.69 15.30 -23.18
N LEU A 209 1.94 15.68 -23.41
CA LEU A 209 2.42 16.11 -24.72
C LEU A 209 3.27 14.99 -25.32
N ARG A 210 2.81 14.39 -26.41
CA ARG A 210 3.50 13.31 -27.12
C ARG A 210 4.12 13.86 -28.41
N ILE A 211 5.44 13.76 -28.52
CA ILE A 211 6.25 14.24 -29.64
C ILE A 211 6.91 13.03 -30.29
N ASP A 212 6.57 12.75 -31.54
CA ASP A 212 7.23 11.70 -32.32
C ASP A 212 8.32 12.31 -33.19
N PHE A 213 9.47 11.65 -33.23
CA PHE A 213 10.61 12.00 -34.09
C PHE A 213 10.80 10.96 -35.19
N ASN A 214 11.27 11.40 -36.36
CA ASN A 214 11.59 10.53 -37.50
C ASN A 214 12.91 9.75 -37.34
N GLN A 215 13.67 10.02 -36.29
CA GLN A 215 14.96 9.40 -35.99
C GLN A 215 15.06 9.08 -34.50
N PRO A 216 15.84 8.06 -34.11
CA PRO A 216 16.16 7.81 -32.71
C PRO A 216 16.95 8.97 -32.10
N LEU A 217 16.70 9.27 -30.83
CA LEU A 217 17.40 10.32 -30.09
C LEU A 217 18.56 9.75 -29.28
N ASN A 218 19.60 10.56 -29.09
CA ASN A 218 20.65 10.26 -28.11
C ASN A 218 20.03 10.27 -26.70
N PRO A 219 20.06 9.14 -25.95
CA PRO A 219 19.45 9.04 -24.63
C PRO A 219 20.22 9.77 -23.52
N HIS A 220 21.35 10.40 -23.83
CA HIS A 220 22.17 11.10 -22.85
C HIS A 220 21.35 12.15 -22.08
N SER A 221 21.53 12.20 -20.75
CA SER A 221 20.75 13.03 -19.83
C SER A 221 20.81 14.53 -20.11
N THR A 222 21.87 15.01 -20.78
CA THR A 222 21.99 16.41 -21.24
C THR A 222 21.21 16.70 -22.53
N ASN A 223 20.85 15.66 -23.29
CA ASN A 223 20.06 15.75 -24.51
C ASN A 223 18.57 15.62 -24.18
N VAL A 224 18.19 14.48 -23.60
CA VAL A 224 16.83 14.19 -23.11
C VAL A 224 16.92 13.81 -21.63
N PRO A 225 16.53 14.71 -20.70
CA PRO A 225 16.69 14.47 -19.28
C PRO A 225 15.61 13.54 -18.73
N LEU A 226 15.78 12.23 -18.95
CA LEU A 226 14.82 11.23 -18.48
C LEU A 226 14.87 11.08 -16.95
N ARG A 227 13.70 10.83 -16.34
CA ARG A 227 13.56 10.43 -14.91
C ARG A 227 14.21 11.44 -13.94
N GLN A 228 13.93 12.72 -14.13
CA GLN A 228 14.37 13.73 -13.17
C GLN A 228 13.63 13.58 -11.83
N ASP A 229 14.28 14.00 -10.75
CA ASP A 229 13.66 14.03 -9.43
C ASP A 229 12.50 15.04 -9.40
N LEU A 230 11.31 14.52 -9.12
CA LEU A 230 10.08 15.30 -9.05
C LEU A 230 9.88 15.99 -7.69
N ASP A 231 10.78 15.83 -6.71
CA ASP A 231 10.70 16.56 -5.43
C ASP A 231 10.84 18.09 -5.66
N PRO A 232 9.80 18.89 -5.34
CA PRO A 232 9.85 20.34 -5.52
C PRO A 232 10.94 21.02 -4.69
N ARG A 233 11.39 20.40 -3.58
CA ARG A 233 12.48 20.91 -2.72
C ARG A 233 13.86 20.73 -3.36
N GLN A 234 13.98 19.81 -4.31
CA GLN A 234 15.21 19.54 -5.06
C GLN A 234 15.21 20.25 -6.43
N GLY A 235 14.28 21.19 -6.67
CA GLY A 235 14.06 21.84 -7.97
C GLY A 235 15.31 22.47 -8.61
N LEU A 236 16.31 22.87 -7.83
CA LEU A 236 17.60 23.39 -8.31
C LEU A 236 18.43 22.36 -9.09
N ARG A 237 18.13 21.06 -8.96
CA ARG A 237 18.80 19.98 -9.70
C ARG A 237 18.13 19.63 -11.02
N ARG A 238 16.98 20.23 -11.33
CA ARG A 238 16.25 19.94 -12.57
C ARG A 238 16.88 20.69 -13.75
N ASN A 239 17.02 19.98 -14.85
CA ASN A 239 17.54 20.49 -16.11
C ASN A 239 16.41 20.51 -17.15
N LYS A 240 16.11 21.68 -17.71
CA LYS A 240 15.13 21.83 -18.80
C LYS A 240 15.43 20.99 -20.05
N GLY A 241 16.68 20.53 -20.21
CA GLY A 241 17.11 19.76 -21.38
C GLY A 241 17.00 20.53 -22.69
N LYS A 242 16.75 19.80 -23.78
CA LYS A 242 16.58 20.34 -25.14
C LYS A 242 15.13 20.29 -25.65
N ILE A 243 14.23 19.71 -24.88
CA ILE A 243 12.80 19.58 -25.19
C ILE A 243 12.04 20.06 -23.95
N PHE A 244 11.30 21.16 -24.06
CA PHE A 244 10.57 21.74 -22.94
C PHE A 244 9.42 22.61 -23.42
N ILE A 245 8.57 23.06 -22.50
CA ILE A 245 7.50 24.02 -22.80
C ILE A 245 7.71 25.33 -22.03
N GLU A 246 7.35 26.44 -22.66
CA GLU A 246 7.47 27.79 -22.09
C GLU A 246 6.23 28.64 -22.37
N TYR A 247 5.94 29.61 -21.49
CA TYR A 247 4.87 30.59 -21.69
C TYR A 247 5.37 31.99 -21.35
N ASP A 248 4.63 33.02 -21.75
CA ASP A 248 4.90 34.39 -21.28
C ASP A 248 3.99 34.67 -20.09
N ASP A 249 4.60 34.93 -18.94
CA ASP A 249 3.90 35.32 -17.72
C ASP A 249 3.82 36.85 -17.64
N VAL A 250 2.69 37.38 -17.19
CA VAL A 250 2.45 38.82 -17.11
C VAL A 250 3.29 39.47 -16.00
N GLU A 251 3.55 38.74 -14.91
CA GLU A 251 4.25 39.23 -13.72
C GLU A 251 5.70 38.74 -13.67
N LEU A 252 5.93 37.45 -13.94
CA LEU A 252 7.24 36.80 -13.88
C LEU A 252 8.05 36.95 -15.17
N GLY A 253 7.45 37.50 -16.23
CA GLY A 253 8.11 37.84 -17.48
C GLY A 253 8.01 36.76 -18.57
N LYS A 254 8.74 37.01 -19.67
CA LYS A 254 8.63 36.20 -20.90
C LYS A 254 9.42 34.90 -20.81
N ARG A 255 8.98 33.89 -21.58
CA ARG A 255 9.65 32.58 -21.75
C ARG A 255 9.88 31.85 -20.44
N ARG A 256 8.89 31.89 -19.55
CA ARG A 256 8.90 31.13 -18.32
C ARG A 256 8.79 29.64 -18.64
N TRP A 257 9.80 28.89 -18.20
CA TRP A 257 9.81 27.43 -18.29
C TRP A 257 8.74 26.82 -17.38
N ILE A 258 7.98 25.88 -17.91
CA ILE A 258 7.09 25.01 -17.14
C ILE A 258 7.81 23.67 -16.95
N PRO A 259 8.15 23.29 -15.70
CA PRO A 259 8.74 21.99 -15.42
C PRO A 259 7.83 20.85 -15.87
N THR A 260 8.45 19.78 -16.35
CA THR A 260 7.76 18.59 -16.85
C THR A 260 8.55 17.33 -16.47
N ASP A 261 7.86 16.26 -16.11
CA ASP A 261 8.42 14.91 -16.19
C ASP A 261 8.59 14.50 -17.66
N VAL A 262 9.72 13.85 -17.97
CA VAL A 262 10.11 13.50 -19.34
C VAL A 262 10.31 12.00 -19.44
N GLU A 263 9.53 11.38 -20.31
CA GLU A 263 9.65 9.97 -20.68
C GLU A 263 9.97 9.80 -22.16
N MET A 264 10.63 8.68 -22.48
CA MET A 264 10.87 8.27 -23.86
C MET A 264 10.41 6.82 -24.06
N PRO A 265 9.09 6.58 -24.20
CA PRO A 265 8.54 5.23 -24.29
C PRO A 265 9.01 4.44 -25.52
N ARG A 266 9.40 5.14 -26.59
CA ARG A 266 9.95 4.52 -27.81
C ARG A 266 11.24 5.23 -28.20
N ASN A 267 12.29 4.44 -28.46
CA ASN A 267 13.50 4.89 -29.12
C ASN A 267 14.09 3.70 -29.88
N ASP A 268 13.89 3.64 -31.19
CA ASP A 268 14.30 2.54 -32.04
C ASP A 268 14.81 3.04 -33.40
N LEU A 269 15.23 2.12 -34.28
CA LEU A 269 15.81 2.47 -35.57
C LEU A 269 14.89 3.26 -36.52
N THR A 270 13.59 3.35 -36.21
CA THR A 270 12.59 4.08 -37.02
C THR A 270 12.26 5.45 -36.46
N GLY A 271 12.65 5.75 -35.23
CA GLY A 271 12.27 7.00 -34.57
C GLY A 271 12.27 6.95 -33.05
N ALA A 272 11.90 8.07 -32.46
CA ALA A 272 11.66 8.20 -31.03
C ALA A 272 10.24 8.71 -30.76
N THR A 273 9.78 8.51 -29.54
CA THR A 273 8.60 9.19 -28.97
C THR A 273 9.01 9.72 -27.62
N VAL A 274 8.88 11.03 -27.42
CA VAL A 274 9.08 11.72 -26.15
C VAL A 274 7.72 12.15 -25.61
N VAL A 275 7.48 11.94 -24.32
CA VAL A 275 6.28 12.37 -23.61
C VAL A 275 6.70 13.36 -22.54
N LEU A 276 6.11 14.56 -22.56
CA LEU A 276 6.23 15.54 -21.48
C LEU A 276 4.94 15.57 -20.67
N ARG A 277 5.05 15.50 -19.35
CA ARG A 277 3.93 15.69 -18.41
C ARG A 277 4.21 16.91 -17.54
N PRO A 278 3.44 18.00 -17.65
CA PRO A 278 3.65 19.18 -16.81
C PRO A 278 3.60 18.84 -15.33
N ASP A 279 4.47 19.50 -14.56
CA ASP A 279 4.44 19.41 -13.12
C ASP A 279 3.40 20.38 -12.58
N GLY A 280 2.36 19.81 -12.00
CA GLY A 280 1.24 20.52 -11.44
C GLY A 280 0.46 21.38 -12.43
N VAL A 281 -0.21 22.40 -11.89
CA VAL A 281 -1.23 23.13 -12.63
C VAL A 281 -0.60 24.05 -13.69
N LEU A 282 -1.08 23.91 -14.93
CA LEU A 282 -0.71 24.78 -16.04
C LEU A 282 -1.25 26.20 -15.86
N PRO A 283 -0.53 27.23 -16.35
CA PRO A 283 -0.96 28.62 -16.23
C PRO A 283 -2.30 28.85 -16.95
N ASN A 284 -3.21 29.61 -16.31
CA ASN A 284 -4.54 29.88 -16.83
C ASN A 284 -4.52 30.73 -18.10
N SER A 285 -5.28 30.32 -19.13
CA SER A 285 -5.51 31.04 -20.39
C SER A 285 -4.22 31.53 -21.06
N ALA A 286 -3.14 30.78 -20.87
CA ALA A 286 -1.82 31.05 -21.38
C ALA A 286 -1.61 30.43 -22.75
N ASP A 287 -0.85 31.12 -23.60
CA ASP A 287 -0.33 30.57 -24.85
C ASP A 287 1.02 29.89 -24.55
N VAL A 288 1.01 28.56 -24.48
CA VAL A 288 2.17 27.73 -24.17
C VAL A 288 2.83 27.28 -25.46
N ARG A 289 4.14 27.49 -25.56
CA ARG A 289 4.98 27.12 -26.70
C ARG A 289 5.76 25.85 -26.40
N ILE A 290 5.84 24.96 -27.37
CA ILE A 290 6.62 23.73 -27.30
C ILE A 290 7.94 23.98 -27.99
N ILE A 291 9.03 23.88 -27.23
CA ILE A 291 10.38 24.22 -27.65
C ILE A 291 11.20 22.96 -27.83
N ILE A 292 11.85 22.87 -28.98
CA ILE A 292 12.92 21.92 -29.24
C ILE A 292 14.13 22.73 -29.68
N GLU A 293 15.23 22.63 -28.95
CA GLU A 293 16.45 23.36 -29.25
C GLU A 293 17.18 22.73 -30.44
N ALA A 294 17.86 23.57 -31.24
CA ALA A 294 18.58 23.11 -32.43
C ALA A 294 19.72 22.14 -32.10
N GLU A 295 20.25 22.18 -30.88
CA GLU A 295 21.28 21.25 -30.41
C GLU A 295 20.73 19.88 -29.96
N LEU A 296 19.42 19.62 -30.06
CA LEU A 296 18.89 18.26 -29.83
C LEU A 296 19.60 17.29 -30.79
N GLN A 297 20.16 16.23 -30.23
CA GLN A 297 20.94 15.23 -30.96
C GLN A 297 20.14 13.97 -31.25
N ASP A 298 20.33 13.43 -32.45
CA ASP A 298 19.95 12.07 -32.80
C ASP A 298 20.90 11.06 -32.14
N ILE A 299 20.66 9.75 -32.32
CA ILE A 299 21.51 8.71 -31.74
C ILE A 299 22.97 8.76 -32.25
N SER A 300 23.21 9.31 -33.44
CA SER A 300 24.52 9.49 -34.07
C SER A 300 25.26 10.72 -33.55
N GLY A 301 24.57 11.63 -32.85
CA GLY A 301 25.09 12.91 -32.40
C GLY A 301 24.98 14.05 -33.43
N GLU A 302 24.27 13.85 -34.54
CA GLU A 302 23.87 14.92 -35.46
C GLU A 302 22.80 15.82 -34.83
N SER A 303 22.79 17.11 -35.17
CA SER A 303 21.85 18.11 -34.65
C SER A 303 21.47 19.11 -35.74
N ASN A 304 20.48 19.97 -35.45
CA ASN A 304 19.95 20.94 -36.39
C ASN A 304 20.66 22.31 -36.33
N VAL A 305 21.77 22.45 -35.59
CA VAL A 305 22.49 23.73 -35.43
C VAL A 305 22.96 24.35 -36.74
N LYS A 306 23.28 23.51 -37.74
CA LYS A 306 23.73 23.96 -39.07
C LYS A 306 22.57 24.32 -40.01
N ASP A 307 21.34 24.03 -39.62
CA ASP A 307 20.15 24.35 -40.41
C ASP A 307 19.66 25.77 -40.08
N ALA A 308 20.00 26.72 -40.95
CA ALA A 308 19.58 28.12 -40.80
C ALA A 308 18.06 28.33 -40.83
N SER A 309 17.30 27.34 -41.32
CA SER A 309 15.84 27.36 -41.37
C SER A 309 15.18 26.66 -40.18
N TYR A 310 15.96 26.17 -39.21
CA TYR A 310 15.44 25.46 -38.06
C TYR A 310 14.56 26.36 -37.19
N ASN A 311 13.28 25.97 -37.06
CA ASN A 311 12.35 26.62 -36.14
C ASN A 311 12.29 25.86 -34.82
N ARG A 312 12.76 26.50 -33.74
CA ARG A 312 12.74 25.93 -32.39
C ARG A 312 11.32 25.76 -31.82
N ILE A 313 10.36 26.56 -32.28
CA ILE A 313 8.97 26.48 -31.80
C ILE A 313 8.21 25.53 -32.74
N ILE A 314 8.06 24.28 -32.31
CA ILE A 314 7.45 23.23 -33.13
C ILE A 314 5.92 23.21 -33.03
N GLY A 315 5.36 23.86 -32.02
CA GLY A 315 3.93 23.95 -31.79
C GLY A 315 3.59 24.89 -30.65
N ALA A 316 2.32 25.23 -30.54
CA ALA A 316 1.78 25.99 -29.41
C ALA A 316 0.34 25.54 -29.12
N PHE A 317 -0.08 25.70 -27.87
CA PHE A 317 -1.43 25.43 -27.43
C PHE A 317 -1.89 26.46 -26.41
N LYS A 318 -3.21 26.58 -26.26
CA LYS A 318 -3.83 27.46 -25.28
C LYS A 318 -4.43 26.65 -24.15
N THR A 319 -4.14 27.03 -22.92
CA THR A 319 -4.71 26.39 -21.73
C THR A 319 -6.14 26.87 -21.49
N GLU A 320 -6.91 26.08 -20.74
CA GLU A 320 -8.24 26.41 -20.26
C GLU A 320 -8.31 27.79 -19.60
N THR A 321 -9.50 28.38 -19.64
CA THR A 321 -9.79 29.60 -18.89
C THR A 321 -10.30 29.22 -17.49
N ALA A 322 -9.57 29.54 -16.43
CA ALA A 322 -9.98 29.39 -15.02
C ALA A 322 -9.60 30.63 -14.22
N TYR A 323 -10.55 31.54 -14.03
CA TYR A 323 -10.31 32.84 -13.37
C TYR A 323 -10.15 32.74 -11.84
N GLU A 324 -10.46 31.59 -11.24
CA GLU A 324 -10.21 31.34 -9.81
C GLU A 324 -8.86 30.63 -9.63
N ALA A 325 -8.16 30.95 -8.53
CA ALA A 325 -6.89 30.32 -8.20
C ALA A 325 -7.02 28.79 -8.23
N GLN A 326 -6.08 28.13 -8.90
CA GLN A 326 -6.04 26.69 -9.05
C GLN A 326 -4.87 26.18 -8.24
N TRP A 327 -5.14 25.31 -7.27
CA TRP A 327 -4.11 24.77 -6.38
C TRP A 327 -3.85 23.31 -6.71
N ASP A 328 -2.58 22.93 -6.82
CA ASP A 328 -2.11 21.55 -7.00
C ASP A 328 -1.66 20.91 -5.68
N ALA A 329 -1.97 21.54 -4.55
CA ALA A 329 -1.62 21.05 -3.24
C ALA A 329 -2.67 21.50 -2.23
N VAL A 330 -2.96 20.62 -1.27
CA VAL A 330 -3.55 21.02 0.00
C VAL A 330 -2.38 21.33 0.93
N ILE A 331 -2.08 22.61 1.10
CA ILE A 331 -1.19 23.07 2.17
C ILE A 331 -2.11 23.36 3.36
N MET A 332 -2.06 22.49 4.37
CA MET A 332 -2.65 22.78 5.66
C MET A 332 -1.61 23.52 6.48
N ASP A 333 -1.86 24.81 6.69
CA ASP A 333 -1.10 25.63 7.62
C ASP A 333 -1.69 25.44 9.03
N PHE A 334 -0.84 25.10 9.98
CA PHE A 334 -1.19 24.92 11.39
C PHE A 334 -0.64 26.07 12.26
N GLU A 335 -0.12 27.14 11.64
CA GLU A 335 0.21 28.40 12.34
C GLU A 335 -1.06 29.15 12.76
N THR A 336 -2.18 28.94 12.06
CA THR A 336 -3.50 29.50 12.41
C THR A 336 -4.55 28.39 12.57
N ASN A 337 -5.57 28.65 13.40
CA ASN A 337 -6.68 27.72 13.64
C ASN A 337 -7.82 27.85 12.61
N ASP A 338 -7.59 28.55 11.50
CA ASP A 338 -8.67 28.94 10.58
C ASP A 338 -9.30 27.75 9.84
N LEU A 339 -8.57 26.63 9.74
CA LEU A 339 -9.03 25.36 9.17
C LEU A 339 -9.38 24.31 10.23
N ALA A 340 -9.11 24.59 11.50
CA ALA A 340 -9.49 23.72 12.61
C ALA A 340 -10.91 24.09 13.05
N ASP A 341 -11.78 23.09 13.18
CA ASP A 341 -13.06 23.24 13.86
C ASP A 341 -12.93 22.64 15.27
N PRO A 342 -12.50 23.44 16.28
CA PRO A 342 -12.39 22.96 17.65
C PRO A 342 -13.76 22.76 18.32
N GLU A 343 -14.84 23.27 17.72
CA GLU A 343 -16.21 23.12 18.21
C GLU A 343 -16.90 21.86 17.64
N ALA A 344 -16.28 21.20 16.66
CA ALA A 344 -16.77 19.95 16.11
C ALA A 344 -16.89 18.87 17.20
N ALA A 345 -18.08 18.27 17.27
CA ALA A 345 -18.40 17.21 18.23
C ALA A 345 -17.78 15.86 17.81
N PHE A 346 -16.46 15.76 17.84
CA PHE A 346 -15.75 14.48 17.69
C PHE A 346 -15.73 13.71 19.02
N ARG A 347 -15.91 12.39 18.95
CA ARG A 347 -15.82 11.47 20.11
C ARG A 347 -14.39 11.37 20.63
N ASP A 348 -13.41 11.58 19.76
CA ASP A 348 -12.01 11.62 20.10
C ASP A 348 -11.63 12.94 20.81
N PRO A 349 -10.60 12.94 21.66
CA PRO A 349 -10.05 14.16 22.20
C PRO A 349 -9.62 15.10 21.07
N VAL A 350 -10.08 16.35 21.14
CA VAL A 350 -9.73 17.39 20.17
C VAL A 350 -8.21 17.58 20.19
N ALA A 351 -7.60 17.80 19.04
CA ALA A 351 -6.18 18.14 18.97
C ALA A 351 -5.98 19.63 19.32
N THR A 352 -4.90 19.95 20.02
CA THR A 352 -4.41 21.33 20.13
C THR A 352 -3.51 21.64 18.95
N VAL A 353 -3.69 22.83 18.38
CA VAL A 353 -2.84 23.37 17.32
C VAL A 353 -2.12 24.58 17.90
N THR A 354 -0.80 24.53 17.99
CA THR A 354 0.01 25.62 18.54
C THR A 354 1.38 25.61 17.88
N ASP A 355 1.89 26.79 17.49
CA ASP A 355 3.20 26.98 16.86
C ASP A 355 3.44 26.06 15.63
N GLY A 356 2.42 25.85 14.79
CA GLY A 356 2.54 25.01 13.60
C GLY A 356 2.51 23.50 13.88
N VAL A 357 2.21 23.08 15.12
CA VAL A 357 2.20 21.67 15.52
C VAL A 357 0.82 21.25 15.99
N VAL A 358 0.32 20.15 15.43
CA VAL A 358 -0.88 19.43 15.91
C VAL A 358 -0.47 18.43 16.99
N ARG A 359 -1.05 18.53 18.18
CA ARG A 359 -0.80 17.63 19.33
C ARG A 359 -2.13 17.20 19.94
N ALA A 360 -2.12 16.14 20.75
CA ALA A 360 -3.29 15.81 21.56
C ALA A 360 -3.54 16.93 22.59
N ALA A 361 -4.80 17.29 22.87
CA ALA A 361 -5.14 18.28 23.89
C ALA A 361 -5.02 17.78 25.33
N PHE A 362 -4.54 16.55 25.54
CA PHE A 362 -4.40 15.95 26.86
C PHE A 362 -3.00 15.35 27.03
N ASP A 363 -2.52 15.38 28.27
CA ASP A 363 -1.29 14.71 28.65
C ASP A 363 -1.58 13.21 28.86
N PHE A 364 -0.86 12.35 28.15
CA PHE A 364 -0.87 10.93 28.44
C PHE A 364 -0.20 10.70 29.80
N GLN A 365 -1.00 10.34 30.81
CA GLN A 365 -0.53 10.16 32.20
C GLN A 365 0.30 8.88 32.42
N GLY A 366 0.45 8.05 31.38
CA GLY A 366 1.21 6.81 31.42
C GLY A 366 2.65 6.97 30.97
N LEU A 367 3.45 5.95 31.24
CA LEU A 367 4.78 5.83 30.62
C LEU A 367 4.61 5.21 29.24
N GLN A 368 5.32 5.73 28.24
CA GLN A 368 5.46 5.04 26.96
C GLN A 368 6.25 3.76 27.21
N THR A 369 5.58 2.61 27.14
CA THR A 369 6.19 1.30 27.32
C THR A 369 6.11 0.54 25.99
N PRO A 370 7.15 -0.23 25.61
CA PRO A 370 7.12 -1.05 24.39
C PRO A 370 6.48 -2.43 24.62
N PHE A 371 5.90 -2.66 25.80
CA PHE A 371 5.50 -4.00 26.26
C PHE A 371 4.02 -4.25 26.04
N ASP A 372 3.68 -5.40 25.47
CA ASP A 372 2.31 -5.84 25.25
C ASP A 372 1.84 -6.73 26.39
N TYR A 373 0.64 -6.46 26.89
CA TYR A 373 -0.04 -7.34 27.84
C TYR A 373 -0.99 -8.26 27.09
N GLY A 374 -0.85 -9.56 27.33
CA GLY A 374 -1.88 -10.49 26.92
C GLY A 374 -1.73 -11.86 27.59
N PRO A 375 -2.49 -12.12 28.66
CA PRO A 375 -2.36 -13.32 29.47
C PRO A 375 -2.78 -14.56 28.70
N THR A 376 -2.06 -15.66 28.93
CA THR A 376 -2.36 -16.98 28.33
C THR A 376 -3.07 -17.92 29.29
N THR A 377 -3.05 -17.61 30.59
CA THR A 377 -3.74 -18.38 31.64
C THR A 377 -5.22 -18.04 31.64
N LYS A 378 -6.09 -19.05 31.81
CA LYS A 378 -7.55 -18.89 31.80
C LYS A 378 -8.07 -17.96 32.90
N GLU A 379 -7.42 -17.94 34.07
CA GLU A 379 -7.75 -17.05 35.18
C GLU A 379 -6.49 -16.33 35.63
N VAL A 380 -6.54 -15.00 35.68
CA VAL A 380 -5.46 -14.13 36.13
C VAL A 380 -5.98 -13.20 37.20
N ILE A 381 -5.32 -13.17 38.35
CA ILE A 381 -5.62 -12.23 39.44
C ILE A 381 -4.56 -11.14 39.43
N LEU A 382 -4.98 -9.88 39.31
CA LEU A 382 -4.11 -8.72 39.35
C LEU A 382 -4.43 -7.91 40.61
N SER A 383 -3.48 -7.89 41.56
CA SER A 383 -3.57 -7.03 42.73
C SER A 383 -3.14 -5.61 42.37
N THR A 384 -3.98 -4.63 42.72
CA THR A 384 -3.70 -3.20 42.58
C THR A 384 -2.78 -2.67 43.67
N ASP A 385 -2.52 -3.44 44.73
CA ASP A 385 -1.54 -3.06 45.75
C ASP A 385 -0.12 -3.36 45.26
N PHE A 386 0.09 -4.58 44.78
CA PHE A 386 1.32 -5.03 44.15
C PHE A 386 1.05 -6.31 43.36
N THR A 387 1.46 -6.36 42.09
CA THR A 387 1.52 -7.60 41.33
C THR A 387 2.69 -7.60 40.36
N THR A 388 3.19 -8.77 39.98
CA THR A 388 4.20 -8.90 38.93
C THR A 388 3.53 -9.45 37.68
N VAL A 389 3.60 -8.70 36.59
CA VAL A 389 3.02 -9.05 35.30
C VAL A 389 4.13 -9.46 34.34
N VAL A 390 3.95 -10.56 33.63
CA VAL A 390 4.86 -10.97 32.55
C VAL A 390 4.27 -10.49 31.23
N PRO A 391 4.84 -9.46 30.57
CA PRO A 391 4.40 -9.03 29.25
C PRO A 391 4.77 -10.08 28.19
N ARG A 392 4.13 -10.03 27.03
CA ARG A 392 4.40 -10.97 25.92
C ARG A 392 5.82 -10.82 25.36
N ASN A 393 6.34 -9.60 25.38
CA ASN A 393 7.59 -9.19 24.75
C ASN A 393 8.48 -8.42 25.75
N GLY A 394 8.77 -8.99 26.92
CA GLY A 394 9.67 -8.34 27.88
C GLY A 394 9.89 -9.13 29.16
N PRO A 395 10.80 -8.63 30.04
CA PRO A 395 10.96 -9.19 31.37
C PRO A 395 9.71 -8.91 32.23
N PRO A 396 9.48 -9.69 33.31
CA PRO A 396 8.43 -9.40 34.27
C PRO A 396 8.54 -7.98 34.83
N ILE A 397 7.41 -7.27 34.89
CA ILE A 397 7.31 -5.90 35.42
C ILE A 397 6.53 -5.91 36.74
N ALA A 398 6.98 -5.14 37.72
CA ALA A 398 6.24 -4.90 38.95
C ALA A 398 5.24 -3.77 38.72
N VAL A 399 3.97 -4.03 39.01
CA VAL A 399 2.89 -3.05 39.00
C VAL A 399 2.50 -2.75 40.45
N THR A 400 2.62 -1.49 40.84
CA THR A 400 2.24 -0.96 42.15
C THR A 400 1.20 0.15 41.99
N GLY A 401 0.34 0.33 42.98
CA GLY A 401 -0.67 1.41 42.95
C GLY A 401 -1.78 1.21 41.92
N GLY A 402 -1.83 0.04 41.26
CA GLY A 402 -2.92 -0.35 40.38
C GLY A 402 -2.89 0.26 38.98
N VAL A 403 -1.78 0.87 38.56
CA VAL A 403 -1.62 1.46 37.22
C VAL A 403 -0.87 0.49 36.29
N PHE A 404 -1.60 -0.08 35.33
CA PHE A 404 -1.14 -1.05 34.34
C PHE A 404 -0.86 -0.33 33.01
N SER A 405 0.42 -0.03 32.73
CA SER A 405 0.84 0.67 31.50
C SER A 405 1.47 -0.29 30.49
N PHE A 406 0.93 -0.33 29.28
CA PHE A 406 1.38 -1.21 28.19
C PHE A 406 1.33 -0.50 26.82
N HIS A 407 1.94 -1.10 25.79
CA HIS A 407 1.76 -0.69 24.41
C HIS A 407 0.40 -1.18 23.91
N ASN A 408 0.26 -2.49 23.66
CA ASN A 408 -1.03 -3.11 23.37
C ASN A 408 -1.54 -3.94 24.56
N ILE A 409 -2.86 -4.00 24.72
CA ILE A 409 -3.55 -4.81 25.71
C ILE A 409 -4.50 -5.74 24.97
N GLU A 410 -4.30 -7.05 25.10
CA GLU A 410 -5.21 -8.05 24.54
C GLU A 410 -5.65 -9.03 25.64
N ILE A 411 -6.95 -9.06 25.95
CA ILE A 411 -7.54 -10.09 26.80
C ILE A 411 -8.28 -11.08 25.89
N PRO A 412 -7.72 -12.27 25.61
CA PRO A 412 -8.30 -13.17 24.63
C PRO A 412 -9.61 -13.79 25.11
N LYS A 413 -10.42 -14.25 24.15
CA LYS A 413 -11.66 -15.00 24.42
C LYS A 413 -11.41 -16.19 25.35
N GLY A 414 -12.23 -16.30 26.40
CA GLY A 414 -12.15 -17.39 27.39
C GLY A 414 -11.08 -17.18 28.48
N VAL A 415 -10.41 -16.03 28.50
CA VAL A 415 -9.55 -15.58 29.61
C VAL A 415 -10.33 -14.64 30.51
N THR A 416 -10.20 -14.82 31.83
CA THR A 416 -10.76 -13.94 32.86
C THR A 416 -9.63 -13.27 33.63
N VAL A 417 -9.56 -11.94 33.56
CA VAL A 417 -8.68 -11.10 34.37
C VAL A 417 -9.50 -10.50 35.50
N ARG A 418 -9.09 -10.74 36.75
CA ARG A 418 -9.78 -10.26 37.95
C ARG A 418 -8.90 -9.30 38.73
N GLY A 419 -9.36 -8.07 38.89
CA GLY A 419 -8.76 -7.09 39.79
C GLY A 419 -9.10 -7.36 41.25
N VAL A 420 -8.10 -7.22 42.11
CA VAL A 420 -8.22 -7.22 43.58
C VAL A 420 -7.32 -6.13 44.15
N GLY A 421 -7.41 -5.84 45.45
CA GLY A 421 -6.53 -4.88 46.13
C GLY A 421 -7.24 -3.59 46.52
N THR A 422 -6.49 -2.67 47.14
CA THR A 422 -7.04 -1.45 47.76
C THR A 422 -7.00 -0.23 46.85
N ASN A 423 -6.09 -0.17 45.88
CA ASN A 423 -5.95 0.93 44.91
C ASN A 423 -6.87 0.77 43.69
N PRO A 424 -7.22 1.84 42.95
CA PRO A 424 -7.98 1.71 41.71
C PRO A 424 -7.21 0.88 40.67
N MET A 425 -7.92 0.15 39.82
CA MET A 425 -7.32 -0.51 38.66
C MET A 425 -7.41 0.43 37.46
N VAL A 426 -6.25 0.90 36.97
CA VAL A 426 -6.13 1.82 35.85
C VAL A 426 -5.32 1.16 34.74
N TRP A 427 -5.87 1.10 33.53
CA TRP A 427 -5.16 0.58 32.36
C TRP A 427 -4.81 1.72 31.41
N LEU A 428 -3.54 1.84 31.03
CA LEU A 428 -3.02 2.87 30.14
C LEU A 428 -2.35 2.17 28.94
N ALA A 429 -2.83 2.45 27.73
CA ALA A 429 -2.29 1.90 26.49
C ALA A 429 -1.86 3.01 25.55
N THR A 430 -0.74 2.81 24.85
CA THR A 430 -0.28 3.70 23.77
C THR A 430 -0.63 3.18 22.37
N GLY A 431 -1.00 1.90 22.27
CA GLY A 431 -1.48 1.23 21.08
C GLY A 431 -2.93 0.75 21.25
N GLU A 432 -3.22 -0.48 20.83
CA GLU A 432 -4.56 -1.04 20.80
C GLU A 432 -4.97 -1.71 22.13
N VAL A 433 -6.25 -1.56 22.51
CA VAL A 433 -6.87 -2.29 23.63
C VAL A 433 -8.01 -3.17 23.09
N LEU A 434 -7.82 -4.48 23.16
CA LEU A 434 -8.79 -5.49 22.73
C LEU A 434 -9.18 -6.40 23.90
N VAL A 435 -10.48 -6.48 24.20
CA VAL A 435 -11.01 -7.32 25.29
C VAL A 435 -12.08 -8.26 24.75
N ASP A 436 -11.66 -9.43 24.28
CA ASP A 436 -12.54 -10.51 23.81
C ASP A 436 -12.94 -11.51 24.93
N GLY A 437 -12.21 -11.48 26.05
CA GLY A 437 -12.47 -12.26 27.26
C GLY A 437 -13.28 -11.50 28.30
N HIS A 438 -12.90 -11.65 29.58
CA HIS A 438 -13.55 -10.99 30.71
C HIS A 438 -12.54 -10.20 31.55
N LEU A 439 -12.84 -8.92 31.82
CA LEU A 439 -12.12 -8.09 32.80
C LEU A 439 -13.07 -7.74 33.94
N HIS A 440 -12.82 -8.26 35.13
CA HIS A 440 -13.71 -8.15 36.30
C HIS A 440 -13.04 -7.39 37.44
N VAL A 441 -13.74 -6.42 38.03
CA VAL A 441 -13.34 -5.71 39.28
C VAL A 441 -14.44 -5.81 40.35
N ASN A 442 -15.22 -6.89 40.30
CA ASN A 442 -16.36 -7.09 41.17
C ASN A 442 -15.92 -7.27 42.63
N GLY A 443 -16.61 -6.59 43.55
CA GLY A 443 -16.51 -6.85 44.98
C GLY A 443 -17.00 -8.25 45.35
N GLY A 444 -16.70 -8.68 46.58
CA GLY A 444 -17.17 -9.94 47.13
C GLY A 444 -18.64 -9.89 47.57
N ASP A 445 -19.25 -11.06 47.73
CA ASP A 445 -20.60 -11.20 48.27
C ASP A 445 -20.65 -10.88 49.77
N GLY A 446 -21.82 -10.44 50.25
CA GLY A 446 -22.08 -10.28 51.68
C GLY A 446 -22.14 -11.63 52.41
N GLY A 447 -21.73 -11.66 53.68
CA GLY A 447 -21.74 -12.88 54.48
C GLY A 447 -23.15 -13.38 54.78
N GLN A 448 -23.33 -14.70 54.78
CA GLN A 448 -24.55 -15.36 55.27
C GLN A 448 -24.34 -15.86 56.71
N VAL A 449 -25.41 -15.91 57.51
CA VAL A 449 -25.37 -16.53 58.84
C VAL A 449 -25.50 -18.04 58.68
N ASP A 450 -24.47 -18.77 59.07
CA ASP A 450 -24.31 -20.22 58.84
C ASP A 450 -24.46 -21.07 60.11
N THR A 451 -24.52 -20.46 61.30
CA THR A 451 -24.42 -21.20 62.57
C THR A 451 -25.73 -21.65 63.22
N LEU A 452 -26.94 -21.35 62.69
CA LEU A 452 -28.24 -21.93 63.12
C LEU A 452 -29.47 -21.43 62.31
N ASN A 453 -29.33 -21.00 61.04
CA ASN A 453 -30.42 -20.41 60.22
C ASN A 453 -31.24 -19.32 60.94
N ALA A 454 -30.61 -18.62 61.87
CA ALA A 454 -31.27 -17.62 62.69
C ALA A 454 -30.81 -16.23 62.23
N ALA A 455 -31.75 -15.37 61.91
CA ALA A 455 -31.51 -13.98 61.48
C ALA A 455 -31.02 -13.06 62.62
N ASN A 456 -30.46 -13.65 63.69
CA ASN A 456 -30.14 -12.98 64.96
C ASN A 456 -28.66 -12.63 65.12
N PHE A 457 -27.81 -12.93 64.13
CA PHE A 457 -26.40 -12.53 64.11
C PHE A 457 -26.14 -11.54 62.96
N PRO A 458 -25.54 -10.36 63.23
CA PRO A 458 -25.21 -9.42 62.17
C PRO A 458 -24.07 -9.97 61.30
N THR A 459 -24.24 -9.92 59.98
CA THR A 459 -23.18 -10.27 59.01
C THR A 459 -22.63 -9.03 58.32
N ALA A 460 -21.35 -9.12 57.94
CA ALA A 460 -20.70 -8.08 57.17
C ALA A 460 -21.23 -8.05 55.73
N GLY A 461 -21.35 -6.85 55.16
CA GLY A 461 -21.60 -6.67 53.74
C GLY A 461 -20.41 -7.11 52.89
N GLY A 462 -20.61 -7.16 51.58
CA GLY A 462 -19.59 -7.56 50.62
C GLY A 462 -18.35 -6.66 50.69
N ILE A 463 -17.16 -7.26 50.59
CA ILE A 463 -15.90 -6.50 50.59
C ILE A 463 -15.69 -5.90 49.20
N GLY A 464 -15.51 -4.58 49.13
CA GLY A 464 -15.15 -3.90 47.90
C GLY A 464 -13.69 -4.16 47.53
N VAL A 465 -13.40 -4.20 46.22
CA VAL A 465 -12.04 -4.32 45.69
C VAL A 465 -11.76 -3.15 44.74
N CYS A 466 -10.48 -2.89 44.48
CA CYS A 466 -10.00 -1.85 43.59
C CYS A 466 -10.62 -0.47 43.91
N THR A 467 -10.44 0.01 45.15
CA THR A 467 -11.11 1.20 45.73
C THR A 467 -12.64 1.15 45.85
N GLY A 468 -13.28 0.02 45.50
CA GLY A 468 -14.69 -0.23 45.76
C GLY A 468 -15.03 -0.17 47.25
N GLY A 469 -16.18 0.40 47.58
CA GLY A 469 -16.68 0.48 48.94
C GLY A 469 -17.24 -0.84 49.47
N ASN A 470 -17.18 -1.04 50.79
CA ASN A 470 -17.79 -2.21 51.42
C ASN A 470 -19.31 -2.06 51.55
N GLY A 471 -20.04 -3.14 51.30
CA GLY A 471 -21.50 -3.18 51.48
C GLY A 471 -21.94 -2.95 52.92
N GLY A 472 -23.20 -2.54 53.09
CA GLY A 472 -23.82 -2.32 54.41
C GLY A 472 -23.94 -3.59 55.24
N LYS A 473 -23.92 -3.44 56.56
CA LYS A 473 -24.09 -4.57 57.49
C LYS A 473 -25.57 -4.88 57.73
N ALA A 474 -25.87 -6.10 58.12
CA ALA A 474 -27.19 -6.47 58.64
C ALA A 474 -27.46 -5.81 60.01
N SER A 475 -28.74 -5.71 60.39
CA SER A 475 -29.15 -5.15 61.69
C SER A 475 -28.62 -5.98 62.88
N GLN A 476 -28.22 -5.31 63.95
CA GLN A 476 -27.70 -5.93 65.19
C GLN A 476 -28.80 -6.30 66.19
N SER A 477 -30.06 -5.92 65.94
CA SER A 477 -31.17 -6.10 66.88
C SER A 477 -31.95 -7.37 66.60
N VAL A 478 -32.25 -8.18 67.61
CA VAL A 478 -32.92 -9.48 67.42
C VAL A 478 -34.39 -9.49 67.84
N THR A 479 -34.89 -8.36 68.38
CA THR A 479 -36.24 -8.25 68.97
C THR A 479 -37.02 -6.98 68.57
N SER A 480 -36.38 -6.00 67.91
CA SER A 480 -37.03 -4.74 67.51
C SER A 480 -37.18 -4.66 66.00
N SER A 481 -38.40 -4.42 65.52
CA SER A 481 -38.73 -4.31 64.09
C SER A 481 -38.28 -3.00 63.43
N THR A 482 -37.58 -2.10 64.14
CA THR A 482 -37.26 -0.75 63.66
C THR A 482 -35.76 -0.44 63.55
N GLN A 483 -34.88 -1.27 64.10
CA GLN A 483 -33.44 -0.96 64.09
C GLN A 483 -32.83 -1.35 62.74
N GLN A 484 -32.33 -0.35 62.01
CA GLN A 484 -31.66 -0.49 60.72
C GLN A 484 -30.20 -0.94 60.89
N GLY A 485 -29.68 -1.73 59.96
CA GLY A 485 -28.25 -2.07 59.92
C GLY A 485 -27.34 -0.88 59.60
N GLU A 486 -26.07 -0.98 59.96
CA GLU A 486 -25.07 0.06 59.70
C GLU A 486 -24.85 0.25 58.18
N HIS A 487 -24.66 1.51 57.78
CA HIS A 487 -24.24 1.85 56.42
C HIS A 487 -22.89 1.23 56.09
N GLY A 488 -22.74 0.84 54.83
CA GLY A 488 -21.46 0.42 54.27
C GLY A 488 -20.49 1.59 54.10
N TYR A 489 -19.30 1.26 53.63
CA TYR A 489 -18.30 2.23 53.26
C TYR A 489 -18.42 2.53 51.77
N GLY A 490 -18.29 3.80 51.37
CA GLY A 490 -18.27 4.20 49.97
C GLY A 490 -16.91 3.97 49.33
N PRO A 491 -16.71 4.42 48.09
CA PRO A 491 -15.39 4.39 47.45
C PRO A 491 -14.30 4.97 48.35
N ASN A 492 -13.09 4.42 48.25
CA ASN A 492 -11.97 4.72 49.16
C ASN A 492 -12.25 4.43 50.64
N GLN A 493 -13.18 3.51 50.92
CA GLN A 493 -13.61 3.16 52.28
C GLN A 493 -14.11 4.36 53.09
N ARG A 494 -14.75 5.35 52.43
CA ARG A 494 -15.32 6.52 53.11
C ARG A 494 -16.49 6.08 54.03
N PRO A 495 -16.46 6.36 55.35
CA PRO A 495 -17.52 5.95 56.26
C PRO A 495 -18.89 6.50 55.85
N ASN A 496 -19.95 5.67 56.00
CA ASN A 496 -21.35 6.04 55.71
C ASN A 496 -21.66 6.43 54.26
N ARG A 497 -20.79 6.09 53.32
CA ARG A 497 -20.95 6.38 51.88
C ARG A 497 -21.22 5.13 51.04
N GLY A 498 -21.42 3.97 51.66
CA GLY A 498 -21.76 2.71 50.99
C GLY A 498 -23.24 2.35 51.11
N GLY A 499 -23.61 1.16 50.63
CA GLY A 499 -24.97 0.64 50.72
C GLY A 499 -25.54 0.68 52.12
N VAL A 500 -26.79 1.10 52.26
CA VAL A 500 -27.47 1.20 53.55
C VAL A 500 -27.71 -0.20 54.13
N GLY A 501 -27.62 -0.40 55.44
CA GLY A 501 -27.97 -1.69 56.04
C GLY A 501 -29.47 -2.01 55.91
N GLY A 502 -29.81 -3.29 55.77
CA GLY A 502 -31.21 -3.76 55.73
C GLY A 502 -31.94 -3.60 57.08
N ARG A 503 -33.29 -3.64 57.06
CA ARG A 503 -34.15 -3.60 58.26
C ARG A 503 -34.62 -5.00 58.68
N LEU A 504 -34.62 -5.29 59.98
CA LEU A 504 -35.01 -6.61 60.52
C LEU A 504 -36.43 -7.08 60.12
N SER A 505 -36.61 -8.41 60.13
CA SER A 505 -37.84 -9.14 59.79
C SER A 505 -38.91 -9.12 60.88
N CYS A 506 -40.18 -9.13 60.48
CA CYS A 506 -41.29 -9.59 61.34
C CYS A 506 -41.41 -11.13 61.32
N GLN A 507 -41.84 -11.72 62.44
CA GLN A 507 -42.14 -13.14 62.72
C GLN A 507 -41.67 -14.21 61.68
N GLY A 508 -40.66 -15.01 62.04
CA GLY A 508 -40.31 -16.25 61.32
C GLY A 508 -38.86 -16.44 60.90
N SER A 509 -37.90 -15.74 61.51
CA SER A 509 -36.44 -15.96 61.32
C SER A 509 -35.90 -15.68 59.89
N LYS A 510 -36.43 -14.70 59.15
CA LYS A 510 -35.98 -14.38 57.77
C LYS A 510 -35.37 -12.98 57.65
N GLY A 511 -34.04 -12.84 57.70
CA GLY A 511 -33.36 -11.52 57.66
C GLY A 511 -33.46 -10.75 56.34
N SER A 512 -33.30 -9.42 56.40
CA SER A 512 -33.13 -8.53 55.23
C SER A 512 -31.67 -8.45 54.80
N GLY A 513 -31.38 -8.44 53.49
CA GLY A 513 -30.03 -8.19 52.98
C GLY A 513 -29.55 -6.74 53.17
N GLY A 514 -28.23 -6.56 53.27
CA GLY A 514 -27.59 -5.24 53.19
C GLY A 514 -27.71 -4.63 51.79
N GLY A 515 -27.55 -3.30 51.70
CA GLY A 515 -27.61 -2.54 50.45
C GLY A 515 -26.32 -2.67 49.65
N GLY A 516 -26.44 -2.55 48.34
CA GLY A 516 -25.32 -2.60 47.38
C GLY A 516 -24.52 -1.30 47.31
N GLY A 517 -23.44 -1.30 46.52
CA GLY A 517 -22.64 -0.11 46.22
C GLY A 517 -23.44 1.01 45.55
N SER A 518 -22.84 2.20 45.49
CA SER A 518 -23.52 3.41 45.03
C SER A 518 -23.82 3.45 43.53
N GLN A 519 -23.05 2.76 42.68
CA GLN A 519 -23.31 2.67 41.24
C GLN A 519 -22.79 1.36 40.63
N ALA A 520 -23.51 0.87 39.62
CA ALA A 520 -22.92 0.19 38.47
C ALA A 520 -22.93 1.22 37.32
N THR A 521 -21.80 1.88 37.05
CA THR A 521 -21.68 2.61 35.79
C THR A 521 -21.63 1.55 34.70
N THR A 522 -22.66 1.48 33.87
CA THR A 522 -22.56 0.73 32.62
C THR A 522 -21.42 1.40 31.85
N GLY A 523 -20.34 0.67 31.62
CA GLY A 523 -19.28 1.13 30.71
C GLY A 523 -19.87 1.56 29.38
N ASP A 524 -19.16 2.42 28.66
CA ASP A 524 -19.49 3.05 27.38
C ASP A 524 -20.98 2.92 26.97
N PRO A 525 -21.78 4.01 27.09
CA PRO A 525 -23.21 3.99 26.75
C PRO A 525 -23.55 3.50 25.33
N ASP A 526 -22.56 3.33 24.44
CA ASP A 526 -22.71 2.77 23.10
C ASP A 526 -22.44 1.25 22.97
N TYR A 527 -22.10 0.52 24.04
CA TYR A 527 -21.89 -0.94 23.95
C TYR A 527 -23.22 -1.72 23.88
N TYR A 528 -23.67 -1.98 22.65
CA TYR A 528 -24.72 -2.93 22.28
C TYR A 528 -26.07 -2.78 23.03
N SER A 529 -26.77 -1.67 22.79
CA SER A 529 -28.24 -1.56 23.01
C SER A 529 -28.74 -1.82 24.44
N LYS A 530 -27.91 -1.57 25.46
CA LYS A 530 -28.34 -1.70 26.87
C LYS A 530 -28.86 -0.38 27.42
N LYS A 531 -29.75 -0.49 28.41
CA LYS A 531 -30.42 0.64 29.06
C LYS A 531 -29.42 1.72 29.47
N THR A 532 -29.75 2.96 29.10
CA THR A 532 -28.93 4.18 29.22
C THR A 532 -29.05 4.88 30.57
N THR A 533 -29.73 4.28 31.54
CA THR A 533 -29.92 4.84 32.87
C THR A 533 -28.96 4.15 33.83
N PRO A 534 -28.07 4.87 34.54
CA PRO A 534 -27.31 4.32 35.65
C PRO A 534 -28.27 3.61 36.61
N GLU A 535 -28.10 2.30 36.78
CA GLU A 535 -28.92 1.54 37.73
C GLU A 535 -28.23 1.57 39.09
N ASN A 536 -28.95 2.10 40.08
CA ASN A 536 -28.56 2.00 41.48
C ASN A 536 -28.28 0.55 41.87
N GLY A 537 -27.24 0.31 42.66
CA GLY A 537 -26.98 -1.02 43.24
C GLY A 537 -28.19 -1.49 44.05
N VAL A 538 -28.96 -2.44 43.51
CA VAL A 538 -30.16 -2.95 44.16
C VAL A 538 -29.75 -3.92 45.27
N GLY A 539 -30.02 -3.57 46.53
CA GLY A 539 -29.89 -4.50 47.64
C GLY A 539 -30.82 -5.71 47.46
N GLY A 540 -30.41 -6.87 47.98
CA GLY A 540 -31.19 -8.11 47.81
C GLY A 540 -32.65 -7.96 48.30
N PRO A 541 -33.64 -8.51 47.57
CA PRO A 541 -35.04 -8.41 47.98
C PRO A 541 -35.25 -9.14 49.31
N GLY A 542 -35.79 -8.44 50.30
CA GLY A 542 -36.27 -9.07 51.54
C GLY A 542 -37.52 -9.92 51.31
N SER A 543 -38.04 -10.57 52.35
CA SER A 543 -39.21 -11.45 52.22
C SER A 543 -40.47 -10.69 51.77
N SER A 544 -41.13 -11.18 50.72
CA SER A 544 -42.25 -10.53 50.03
C SER A 544 -43.62 -10.61 50.72
N SER A 545 -43.69 -10.95 52.01
CA SER A 545 -44.96 -11.14 52.71
C SER A 545 -44.98 -10.42 54.06
N SER A 546 -45.68 -9.27 54.09
CA SER A 546 -46.14 -8.49 55.25
C SER A 546 -45.08 -7.87 56.20
N GLY A 547 -44.65 -6.63 55.90
CA GLY A 547 -43.82 -5.75 56.74
C GLY A 547 -42.73 -5.00 55.95
N PRO A 548 -42.16 -3.87 56.43
CA PRO A 548 -41.21 -3.05 55.66
C PRO A 548 -39.81 -3.67 55.68
N THR A 549 -39.66 -4.90 55.19
CA THR A 549 -38.38 -5.60 55.03
C THR A 549 -37.79 -5.27 53.66
N ALA A 550 -37.61 -3.96 53.39
CA ALA A 550 -36.84 -3.54 52.22
C ALA A 550 -35.36 -3.91 52.45
N GLY A 551 -34.71 -4.43 51.41
CA GLY A 551 -33.25 -4.54 51.39
C GLY A 551 -32.63 -3.15 51.54
N GLY A 552 -31.35 -3.11 51.88
CA GLY A 552 -30.64 -1.84 51.97
C GLY A 552 -30.65 -1.04 50.66
N ALA A 553 -30.70 0.29 50.78
CA ALA A 553 -30.60 1.21 49.64
C ALA A 553 -29.15 1.29 49.10
N PRO A 554 -28.94 1.68 47.83
CA PRO A 554 -27.61 2.02 47.31
C PRO A 554 -26.93 3.10 48.17
N GLY A 555 -25.59 3.11 48.16
CA GLY A 555 -24.83 4.22 48.75
C GLY A 555 -24.98 5.53 47.98
N PRO A 556 -24.62 6.69 48.57
CA PRO A 556 -24.56 7.97 47.85
C PRO A 556 -23.59 7.91 46.66
N LYS A 557 -23.89 8.68 45.61
CA LYS A 557 -23.04 8.81 44.42
C LYS A 557 -21.60 9.19 44.80
N VAL A 558 -20.65 8.74 43.98
CA VAL A 558 -19.21 9.05 44.16
C VAL A 558 -18.92 10.51 43.79
N PHE A 559 -19.74 11.00 42.87
CA PHE A 559 -19.81 12.32 42.26
C PHE A 559 -20.73 13.22 43.12
N GLU A 560 -20.27 14.42 43.47
CA GLU A 560 -20.89 15.28 44.51
C GLU A 560 -21.37 16.65 43.97
N ASP A 561 -21.46 16.86 42.66
CA ASP A 561 -21.92 18.14 42.11
C ASP A 561 -23.47 18.25 41.99
N GLU A 562 -23.95 19.40 41.50
CA GLU A 562 -25.38 19.73 41.37
C GLU A 562 -26.02 19.19 40.07
N LEU A 563 -25.28 18.48 39.21
CA LEU A 563 -25.71 17.96 37.92
C LEU A 563 -26.11 16.48 38.03
N ASP A 564 -27.43 16.24 38.12
CA ASP A 564 -28.00 14.89 38.31
C ASP A 564 -27.67 13.90 37.16
N ASP A 565 -27.21 14.39 36.01
CA ASP A 565 -26.86 13.65 34.79
C ASP A 565 -25.34 13.39 34.62
N ASN A 566 -24.50 13.88 35.53
CA ASN A 566 -23.04 13.82 35.42
C ASN A 566 -22.41 12.72 36.31
N ASP A 567 -22.39 11.47 35.82
CA ASP A 567 -21.94 10.29 36.61
C ASP A 567 -20.69 9.60 36.03
N PHE A 568 -19.79 10.31 35.33
CA PHE A 568 -18.63 9.68 34.67
C PHE A 568 -17.36 10.55 34.66
N TRP A 569 -16.24 9.93 34.28
CA TRP A 569 -14.94 10.57 34.12
C TRP A 569 -14.69 10.95 32.65
N GLY A 570 -14.29 12.19 32.37
CA GLY A 570 -13.84 12.62 31.03
C GLY A 570 -14.90 13.32 30.17
N ARG A 571 -14.83 13.23 28.84
CA ARG A 571 -15.78 13.89 27.91
C ARG A 571 -16.64 12.83 27.22
N HIS A 572 -17.95 13.03 27.21
CA HIS A 572 -18.91 12.20 26.48
C HIS A 572 -19.54 13.00 25.35
N VAL A 573 -19.75 12.36 24.19
CA VAL A 573 -20.53 12.90 23.08
C VAL A 573 -21.64 11.92 22.78
N ASP A 574 -22.89 12.34 22.96
CA ASP A 574 -24.05 11.48 22.73
C ASP A 574 -24.30 11.26 21.21
N PRO A 575 -25.16 10.30 20.81
CA PRO A 575 -25.51 10.08 19.40
C PRO A 575 -26.18 11.28 18.71
N GLN A 576 -26.61 12.29 19.47
CA GLN A 576 -27.20 13.53 18.99
C GLN A 576 -26.15 14.65 18.84
N GLY A 577 -24.90 14.40 19.21
CA GLY A 577 -23.78 15.34 19.14
C GLY A 577 -23.67 16.27 20.36
N ASN A 578 -24.47 16.09 21.40
CA ASN A 578 -24.34 16.87 22.63
C ASN A 578 -23.12 16.41 23.42
N VAL A 579 -22.38 17.37 23.94
CA VAL A 579 -21.15 17.13 24.72
C VAL A 579 -21.44 17.29 26.21
N THR A 580 -21.14 16.26 26.99
CA THR A 580 -21.15 16.29 28.46
C THR A 580 -19.72 16.18 28.96
N PHE A 581 -19.34 16.98 29.96
CA PHE A 581 -18.04 16.90 30.62
C PHE A 581 -18.20 16.34 32.04
N GLY A 582 -17.45 15.29 32.33
CA GLY A 582 -17.35 14.59 33.60
C GLY A 582 -16.72 15.42 34.71
N GLU A 583 -16.99 15.05 35.96
CA GLU A 583 -16.68 15.85 37.15
C GLU A 583 -15.19 16.00 37.53
N LEU A 584 -14.28 15.28 36.86
CA LEU A 584 -12.84 15.38 37.11
C LEU A 584 -12.09 15.78 35.85
N ASN A 585 -12.06 17.09 35.60
CA ASN A 585 -10.93 17.71 34.92
C ASN A 585 -9.76 17.75 35.91
N SER A 586 -8.68 17.03 35.61
CA SER A 586 -7.42 17.12 36.35
C SER A 586 -6.80 18.51 36.26
#